data_AF-A0A6N7L5K8-F1
#
_entry.id   AF-A0A6N7L5K8-F1
#
_cell.length_a   1.000
_cell.length_b   1.000
_cell.length_c   1.000
_cell.angle_alpha   90.00
_cell.angle_beta   90.00
_cell.angle_gamma   90.00
#
_symmetry.space_group_name_H-M   'P 1'
#
loop_
_entity.id
_entity.type
_entity.pdbx_description
1 polymer ?
#
loop_
_entity_poly.entity_id
_entity_poly.type
_entity_poly.pdbx_seq_one_letter_code
_entity_poly.pdbx_strand_id
1 'polypeptide(L)'
;MAPTPYVPLPPEVFDAPLPVVAYADEPDAVELDLRIERMMDELDDWRNDREVRLLQAVVLDLHALEFPEDELLGREAMAAAWILRETDDSLGTSTGKHPPFADEWHSSGASRPYVRQEYLQYRTRPAAEPVPAAAVPEPTAPVEPRRVWWDRLLDPIFTKWLGWQRIEE
;
A
#
# COMPACT_ATOMS: atom_id res chain seq x y z
N MET A 1 -14.53 10.64 26.84
CA MET A 1 -14.31 11.35 25.56
C MET A 1 -15.46 10.95 24.64
N ALA A 2 -16.13 11.90 23.99
CA ALA A 2 -17.15 11.57 23.00
C ALA A 2 -16.46 11.14 21.69
N PRO A 3 -16.92 10.10 20.99
CA PRO A 3 -16.35 9.71 19.70
C PRO A 3 -16.51 10.85 18.71
N THR A 4 -15.46 11.14 17.95
CA THR A 4 -15.52 12.04 16.80
C THR A 4 -16.57 11.52 15.82
N PRO A 5 -17.46 12.39 15.31
CA PRO A 5 -18.52 11.96 14.41
C PRO A 5 -17.90 11.42 13.12
N TYR A 6 -18.31 10.21 12.74
CA TYR A 6 -18.12 9.67 11.39
C TYR A 6 -18.69 10.70 10.40
N VAL A 7 -17.82 11.35 9.64
CA VAL A 7 -18.24 12.24 8.54
C VAL A 7 -18.44 11.33 7.33
N PRO A 8 -19.68 11.02 6.92
CA PRO A 8 -19.89 10.30 5.67
C PRO A 8 -19.32 11.15 4.54
N LEU A 9 -18.39 10.59 3.78
CA LEU A 9 -17.94 11.21 2.54
C LEU A 9 -19.18 11.44 1.65
N PRO A 10 -19.31 12.61 1.01
CA PRO A 10 -20.46 12.91 0.18
C PRO A 10 -20.60 11.87 -0.94
N PRO A 11 -21.83 11.37 -1.20
CA PRO A 11 -22.08 10.18 -2.02
C PRO A 11 -21.78 10.33 -3.51
N GLU A 12 -21.34 11.50 -3.98
CA GLU A 12 -21.19 11.82 -5.42
C GLU A 12 -19.78 12.30 -5.83
N VAL A 13 -18.83 12.47 -4.92
CA VAL A 13 -17.58 13.22 -5.25
C VAL A 13 -16.38 12.30 -5.50
N PHE A 14 -16.58 10.99 -5.49
CA PHE A 14 -15.45 10.08 -5.38
C PHE A 14 -15.77 8.71 -5.98
N ASP A 15 -15.29 8.46 -7.20
CA ASP A 15 -15.52 7.22 -7.95
C ASP A 15 -14.45 6.14 -7.68
N ALA A 16 -13.55 6.39 -6.72
CA ALA A 16 -12.58 5.39 -6.31
C ALA A 16 -13.30 4.16 -5.75
N PRO A 17 -12.79 2.95 -6.02
CA PRO A 17 -13.47 1.73 -5.63
C PRO A 17 -13.62 1.62 -4.11
N LEU A 18 -14.80 1.16 -3.67
CA LEU A 18 -15.02 0.78 -2.29
C LEU A 18 -14.06 -0.36 -1.90
N PRO A 19 -13.68 -0.48 -0.61
CA PRO A 19 -12.79 -1.57 -0.16
C PRO A 19 -13.27 -2.96 -0.59
N VAL A 20 -14.57 -3.22 -0.44
CA VAL A 20 -15.20 -4.50 -0.81
C VAL A 20 -15.09 -4.80 -2.32
N VAL A 21 -14.91 -3.78 -3.16
CA VAL A 21 -14.72 -3.93 -4.61
C VAL A 21 -13.24 -4.10 -4.93
N ALA A 22 -12.37 -3.26 -4.34
CA ALA A 22 -10.94 -3.29 -4.60
C ALA A 22 -10.26 -4.58 -4.10
N TYR A 23 -10.76 -5.16 -3.00
CA TYR A 23 -10.17 -6.30 -2.31
C TYR A 23 -11.03 -7.57 -2.36
N ALA A 24 -12.02 -7.63 -3.26
CA ALA A 24 -13.05 -8.68 -3.29
C ALA A 24 -12.50 -10.13 -3.31
N ASP A 25 -11.36 -10.35 -3.97
CA ASP A 25 -10.70 -11.67 -4.03
C ASP A 25 -9.25 -11.58 -3.53
N GLU A 26 -9.00 -10.68 -2.59
CA GLU A 26 -7.65 -10.56 -2.04
C GLU A 26 -7.32 -11.74 -1.13
N PRO A 27 -6.14 -12.39 -1.29
CA PRO A 27 -5.63 -13.27 -0.25
C PRO A 27 -5.61 -12.56 1.11
N ASP A 28 -5.70 -13.36 2.17
CA ASP A 28 -5.60 -12.84 3.54
C ASP A 28 -4.34 -11.98 3.71
N ALA A 29 -4.38 -10.97 4.56
CA ALA A 29 -3.29 -10.00 4.75
C ALA A 29 -1.96 -10.71 5.06
N VAL A 30 -2.01 -11.84 5.77
CA VAL A 30 -0.85 -12.70 6.06
C VAL A 30 -0.17 -13.25 4.80
N GLU A 31 -0.93 -13.64 3.78
CA GLU A 31 -0.37 -14.16 2.53
C GLU A 31 0.24 -13.05 1.68
N LEU A 32 -0.37 -11.86 1.69
CA LEU A 32 0.21 -10.66 1.10
C LEU A 32 1.53 -10.26 1.78
N ASP A 33 1.59 -10.34 3.11
CA ASP A 33 2.80 -10.05 3.87
C ASP A 33 3.95 -10.97 3.45
N LEU A 34 3.71 -12.28 3.39
CA LEU A 34 4.70 -13.26 2.95
C LEU A 34 5.16 -13.03 1.51
N ARG A 35 4.25 -12.56 0.64
CA ARG A 35 4.59 -12.18 -0.74
C ARG A 35 5.52 -10.97 -0.77
N ILE A 36 5.19 -9.93 0.00
CA ILE A 36 6.00 -8.71 0.11
C ILE A 36 7.39 -9.05 0.64
N GLU A 37 7.47 -9.87 1.70
CA GLU A 37 8.75 -10.31 2.28
C GLU A 37 9.64 -11.00 1.22
N ARG A 38 9.07 -11.92 0.44
CA ARG A 38 9.80 -12.59 -0.63
C ARG A 38 10.30 -11.62 -1.69
N MET A 39 9.47 -10.66 -2.11
CA MET A 39 9.88 -9.65 -3.08
C MET A 39 11.01 -8.75 -2.55
N MET A 40 10.98 -8.42 -1.25
CA MET A 40 12.03 -7.63 -0.62
C MET A 40 13.36 -8.37 -0.52
N ASP A 41 13.33 -9.69 -0.34
CA ASP A 41 14.53 -10.53 -0.35
C ASP A 41 15.11 -10.72 -1.77
N GLU A 42 14.25 -10.72 -2.79
CA GLU A 42 14.64 -10.92 -4.19
C GLU A 42 15.12 -9.63 -4.89
N LEU A 43 14.66 -8.46 -4.44
CA LEU A 43 14.92 -7.17 -5.10
C LEU A 43 15.94 -6.32 -4.31
N ASP A 44 17.11 -6.09 -4.91
CA ASP A 44 18.18 -5.23 -4.35
C ASP A 44 17.72 -3.79 -4.05
N ASP A 45 16.75 -3.27 -4.80
CA ASP A 45 16.19 -1.92 -4.63
C ASP A 45 14.65 -1.94 -4.53
N TRP A 46 14.12 -2.87 -3.72
CA TRP A 46 12.68 -3.02 -3.50
C TRP A 46 12.00 -1.71 -3.05
N ARG A 47 12.74 -0.79 -2.42
CA ARG A 47 12.20 0.50 -1.96
C ARG A 47 11.73 1.39 -3.11
N ASN A 48 12.31 1.22 -4.29
CA ASN A 48 11.90 1.89 -5.52
C ASN A 48 11.03 1.00 -6.41
N ASP A 49 10.78 -0.25 -6.00
CA ASP A 49 9.85 -1.13 -6.70
C ASP A 49 8.41 -0.75 -6.40
N ARG A 50 7.71 -0.35 -7.46
CA ARG A 50 6.33 0.12 -7.38
C ARG A 50 5.38 -0.98 -6.90
N GLU A 51 5.58 -2.22 -7.32
CA GLU A 51 4.69 -3.32 -6.93
C GLU A 51 4.81 -3.58 -5.43
N VAL A 52 6.04 -3.59 -4.89
CA VAL A 52 6.24 -3.69 -3.44
C VAL A 52 5.54 -2.56 -2.70
N ARG A 53 5.66 -1.31 -3.16
CA ARG A 53 4.98 -0.16 -2.53
C ARG A 53 3.46 -0.26 -2.58
N LEU A 54 2.92 -0.71 -3.70
CA LEU A 54 1.49 -0.92 -3.85
C LEU A 54 0.98 -1.98 -2.88
N LEU A 55 1.63 -3.14 -2.81
CA LEU A 55 1.23 -4.23 -1.93
C LEU A 55 1.37 -3.84 -0.45
N GLN A 56 2.42 -3.11 -0.07
CA GLN A 56 2.55 -2.55 1.29
C GLN A 56 1.39 -1.62 1.65
N ALA A 57 1.03 -0.71 0.74
CA ALA A 57 -0.08 0.22 0.97
C ALA A 57 -1.43 -0.52 1.07
N VAL A 58 -1.60 -1.62 0.32
CA VAL A 58 -2.80 -2.48 0.37
C VAL A 58 -2.94 -3.17 1.72
N VAL A 59 -1.88 -3.83 2.20
CA VAL A 59 -1.88 -4.49 3.51
C VAL A 59 -2.22 -3.51 4.63
N LEU A 60 -1.60 -2.32 4.61
CA LEU A 60 -1.89 -1.30 5.62
C LEU A 60 -3.32 -0.77 5.52
N ASP A 61 -3.86 -0.60 4.31
CA ASP A 61 -5.29 -0.24 4.15
C ASP A 61 -6.21 -1.33 4.69
N LEU A 62 -5.90 -2.61 4.45
CA LEU A 62 -6.66 -3.76 4.96
C LEU A 62 -6.67 -3.79 6.50
N HIS A 63 -5.52 -3.66 7.16
CA HIS A 63 -5.48 -3.61 8.62
C HIS A 63 -6.19 -2.40 9.20
N ALA A 64 -6.06 -1.23 8.56
CA ALA A 64 -6.80 -0.03 8.99
C ALA A 64 -8.32 -0.13 8.75
N LEU A 65 -8.78 -1.07 7.90
CA LEU A 65 -10.20 -1.41 7.74
C LEU A 65 -10.67 -2.44 8.76
N GLU A 66 -9.81 -3.41 9.09
CA GLU A 66 -10.09 -4.45 10.08
C GLU A 66 -10.14 -3.89 11.52
N PHE A 67 -9.25 -2.94 11.84
CA PHE A 67 -9.10 -2.32 13.16
C PHE A 67 -9.32 -0.79 13.09
N PRO A 68 -10.55 -0.32 12.81
CA PRO A 68 -10.83 1.10 12.59
C PRO A 68 -10.63 1.98 13.83
N GLU A 69 -10.62 1.41 15.02
CA GLU A 69 -10.33 2.09 16.29
C GLU A 69 -8.84 2.38 16.50
N ASP A 70 -7.96 1.73 15.73
CA ASP A 70 -6.52 1.94 15.83
C ASP A 70 -6.07 3.12 14.96
N GLU A 71 -5.97 4.29 15.60
CA GLU A 71 -5.50 5.52 14.95
C GLU A 71 -4.05 5.42 14.44
N LEU A 72 -3.23 4.50 14.94
CA LEU A 72 -1.88 4.28 14.43
C LEU A 72 -1.96 3.60 13.05
N LEU A 73 -2.70 2.50 12.93
CA LEU A 73 -2.91 1.80 11.66
C LEU A 73 -3.55 2.73 10.60
N GLY A 74 -4.52 3.55 11.00
CA GLY A 74 -5.12 4.55 10.11
C GLY A 74 -4.12 5.57 9.56
N ARG A 75 -3.15 6.01 10.38
CA ARG A 75 -2.09 6.94 9.95
C ARG A 75 -1.04 6.27 9.08
N GLU A 76 -0.69 5.03 9.39
CA GLU A 76 0.27 4.23 8.61
C GLU A 76 -0.27 3.95 7.20
N ALA A 77 -1.54 3.53 7.09
CA ALA A 77 -2.21 3.37 5.81
C ALA A 77 -2.22 4.67 4.99
N MET A 78 -2.45 5.82 5.65
CA MET A 78 -2.39 7.13 4.99
C MET A 78 -0.99 7.47 4.48
N ALA A 79 0.03 7.20 5.29
CA ALA A 79 1.43 7.47 4.94
C ALA A 79 1.90 6.58 3.79
N ALA A 80 1.58 5.29 3.81
CA ALA A 80 1.91 4.38 2.72
C ALA A 80 1.20 4.76 1.42
N ALA A 81 -0.07 5.17 1.49
CA ALA A 81 -0.81 5.68 0.34
C ALA A 81 -0.17 6.96 -0.24
N TRP A 82 0.30 7.86 0.61
CA TRP A 82 1.01 9.07 0.17
C TRP A 82 2.31 8.75 -0.56
N ILE A 83 3.11 7.84 0.00
CA ILE A 83 4.40 7.44 -0.60
C ILE A 83 4.20 6.75 -1.95
N LEU A 84 3.17 5.92 -2.08
CA LEU A 84 2.80 5.35 -3.38
C LEU A 84 2.47 6.44 -4.40
N ARG A 85 1.73 7.48 -4.00
CA ARG A 85 1.40 8.63 -4.88
C ARG A 85 2.65 9.37 -5.32
N GLU A 86 3.56 9.69 -4.39
CA GLU A 86 4.84 10.35 -4.71
C GLU A 86 5.70 9.50 -5.66
N THR A 87 5.75 8.20 -5.41
CA THR A 87 6.47 7.25 -6.28
C THR A 87 5.85 7.24 -7.68
N ASP A 88 4.53 7.16 -7.76
CA ASP A 88 3.82 7.12 -9.05
C ASP A 88 3.91 8.43 -9.84
N ASP A 89 3.92 9.57 -9.15
CA ASP A 89 4.08 10.88 -9.79
C ASP A 89 5.50 11.07 -10.33
N SER A 90 6.50 10.75 -9.52
CA SER A 90 7.91 10.89 -9.90
C SER A 90 8.31 9.93 -11.02
N LEU A 91 7.72 8.73 -11.08
CA LEU A 91 8.03 7.72 -12.09
C LEU A 91 7.04 7.70 -13.26
N GLY A 92 5.91 8.40 -13.16
CA GLY A 92 4.84 8.37 -14.15
C GLY A 92 4.19 6.99 -14.28
N THR A 93 4.06 6.25 -13.17
CA THR A 93 3.68 4.84 -13.16
C THR A 93 2.25 4.56 -12.70
N SER A 94 1.48 5.59 -12.33
CA SER A 94 0.05 5.44 -12.01
C SER A 94 -0.71 4.79 -13.17
N THR A 95 -1.57 3.85 -12.83
CA THR A 95 -2.42 3.11 -13.78
C THR A 95 -3.91 3.32 -13.52
N GLY A 96 -4.25 3.92 -12.37
CA GLY A 96 -5.59 4.29 -11.96
C GLY A 96 -6.25 5.30 -12.88
N LYS A 97 -7.56 5.48 -12.68
CA LYS A 97 -8.34 6.46 -13.44
C LYS A 97 -7.86 7.89 -13.18
N HIS A 98 -7.42 8.13 -11.95
CA HIS A 98 -7.07 9.45 -11.46
C HIS A 98 -5.60 9.56 -11.12
N PRO A 99 -4.95 10.68 -11.49
CA PRO A 99 -3.52 10.86 -11.27
C PRO A 99 -3.18 10.93 -9.77
N PRO A 100 -1.91 10.70 -9.38
CA PRO A 100 -1.47 10.68 -7.99
C PRO A 100 -1.81 11.93 -7.17
N PHE A 101 -1.93 13.11 -7.78
CA PHE A 101 -2.26 14.36 -7.09
C PHE A 101 -3.51 15.03 -7.67
N ALA A 102 -4.52 14.24 -8.02
CA ALA A 102 -5.85 14.77 -8.30
C ALA A 102 -6.43 15.52 -7.08
N ASP A 103 -7.16 16.62 -7.33
CA ASP A 103 -7.75 17.49 -6.30
C ASP A 103 -8.58 16.71 -5.26
N GLU A 104 -9.27 15.66 -5.70
CA GLU A 104 -10.09 14.76 -4.88
C GLU A 104 -9.31 14.04 -3.75
N TRP A 105 -8.01 13.81 -3.92
CA TRP A 105 -7.16 13.15 -2.92
C TRP A 105 -6.70 14.07 -1.78
N HIS A 106 -6.93 15.37 -1.89
CA HIS A 106 -6.48 16.35 -0.89
C HIS A 106 -7.44 16.48 0.30
N SER A 107 -8.58 15.79 0.27
CA SER A 107 -9.48 15.73 1.43
C SER A 107 -8.95 14.75 2.50
N SER A 108 -9.23 15.05 3.77
CA SER A 108 -8.78 14.21 4.90
C SER A 108 -9.31 12.78 4.74
N GLY A 109 -8.41 11.80 4.63
CA GLY A 109 -8.79 10.40 4.41
C GLY A 109 -8.68 9.92 2.96
N ALA A 110 -8.50 10.82 1.99
CA ALA A 110 -8.66 10.52 0.57
C ALA A 110 -7.42 9.98 -0.15
N SER A 111 -6.27 9.84 0.52
CA SER A 111 -5.14 9.10 -0.07
C SER A 111 -5.39 7.58 -0.06
N ARG A 112 -6.08 7.03 0.93
CA ARG A 112 -6.31 5.57 1.01
C ARG A 112 -7.05 5.01 -0.21
N PRO A 113 -8.07 5.69 -0.76
CA PRO A 113 -8.71 5.20 -1.96
C PRO A 113 -7.89 5.30 -3.24
N TYR A 114 -6.85 6.14 -3.28
CA TYR A 114 -5.87 6.08 -4.36
C TYR A 114 -5.24 4.68 -4.45
N VAL A 115 -4.88 4.08 -3.30
CA VAL A 115 -4.37 2.70 -3.23
C VAL A 115 -5.36 1.72 -3.83
N ARG A 116 -6.65 1.88 -3.52
CA ARG A 116 -7.72 0.98 -3.98
C ARG A 116 -7.90 1.03 -5.49
N GLN A 117 -7.83 2.20 -6.13
CA GLN A 117 -7.89 2.27 -7.60
C GLN A 117 -6.67 1.62 -8.25
N GLU A 118 -5.47 1.90 -7.75
CA GLU A 118 -4.23 1.36 -8.30
C GLU A 118 -4.20 -0.15 -8.14
N TYR A 119 -4.66 -0.63 -7.00
CA TYR A 119 -4.74 -2.04 -6.73
C TYR A 119 -5.77 -2.76 -7.60
N LEU A 120 -6.95 -2.16 -7.80
CA LEU A 120 -7.95 -2.70 -8.72
C LEU A 120 -7.43 -2.81 -10.16
N GLN A 121 -6.64 -1.85 -10.62
CA GLN A 121 -6.00 -1.92 -11.94
C GLN A 121 -4.90 -2.97 -11.99
N TYR A 122 -4.09 -3.06 -10.93
CA TYR A 122 -3.03 -4.06 -10.81
C TYR A 122 -3.59 -5.49 -10.91
N ARG A 123 -4.66 -5.83 -10.17
CA ARG A 123 -5.27 -7.17 -10.19
C ARG A 123 -6.02 -7.50 -11.48
N THR A 124 -6.54 -6.50 -12.19
CA THR A 124 -7.30 -6.69 -13.44
C THR A 124 -6.41 -6.63 -14.67
N ARG A 125 -5.13 -6.23 -14.51
CA ARG A 125 -4.15 -6.28 -15.57
C ARG A 125 -3.94 -7.73 -16.00
N PRO A 126 -4.10 -8.07 -17.29
CA PRO A 126 -3.74 -9.40 -17.76
C PRO A 126 -2.27 -9.64 -17.45
N ALA A 127 -1.97 -10.76 -16.79
CA ALA A 127 -0.59 -11.17 -16.56
C ALA A 127 0.15 -11.09 -17.89
N ALA A 128 1.24 -10.31 -17.94
CA ALA A 128 2.09 -10.30 -19.12
C ALA A 128 2.49 -11.74 -19.42
N GLU A 129 2.37 -12.17 -20.69
CA GLU A 129 2.70 -13.55 -21.07
C GLU A 129 4.08 -13.91 -20.51
N PRO A 130 4.20 -15.06 -19.81
CA PRO A 130 5.46 -15.42 -19.18
C PRO A 130 6.55 -15.52 -20.25
N VAL A 131 7.59 -14.70 -20.12
CA VAL A 131 8.86 -14.93 -20.80
C VAL A 131 9.32 -16.32 -20.35
N PRO A 132 9.63 -17.26 -21.26
CA PRO A 132 9.94 -18.64 -20.88
C PRO A 132 11.06 -18.67 -19.84
N ALA A 133 10.75 -19.25 -18.69
CA ALA A 133 11.58 -19.27 -17.50
C ALA A 133 12.96 -19.88 -17.80
N ALA A 134 14.02 -19.08 -17.64
CA ALA A 134 15.34 -19.63 -17.34
C ALA A 134 15.30 -20.14 -15.89
N ALA A 135 15.71 -21.39 -15.68
CA ALA A 135 15.64 -22.09 -14.41
C ALA A 135 16.37 -21.33 -13.29
N VAL A 136 15.62 -20.86 -12.29
CA VAL A 136 16.15 -20.37 -11.01
C VAL A 136 16.13 -21.52 -10.01
N PRO A 137 17.23 -21.81 -9.27
CA PRO A 137 17.29 -22.94 -8.35
C PRO A 137 16.48 -22.72 -7.07
N GLU A 138 15.95 -23.83 -6.51
CA GLU A 138 15.15 -23.87 -5.28
C GLU A 138 15.90 -23.34 -4.04
N PRO A 139 15.26 -22.53 -3.17
CA PRO A 139 15.83 -22.14 -1.89
C PRO A 139 15.75 -23.30 -0.88
N THR A 140 16.92 -23.65 -0.32
CA THR A 140 17.14 -24.75 0.63
C THR A 140 17.49 -24.22 2.02
N ALA A 141 16.55 -23.54 2.69
CA ALA A 141 16.71 -23.24 4.12
C ALA A 141 15.37 -23.29 4.87
N PRO A 142 15.34 -23.84 6.10
CA PRO A 142 14.14 -23.85 6.92
C PRO A 142 13.87 -22.44 7.46
N VAL A 143 12.68 -21.92 7.19
CA VAL A 143 12.20 -20.64 7.71
C VAL A 143 11.79 -20.83 9.18
N GLU A 144 12.54 -20.22 10.10
CA GLU A 144 12.18 -20.20 11.52
C GLU A 144 10.98 -19.29 11.77
N PRO A 145 10.03 -19.66 12.65
CA PRO A 145 8.96 -18.77 13.04
C PRO A 145 9.44 -17.95 14.25
N ARG A 146 9.56 -16.63 14.12
CA ARG A 146 9.05 -15.66 15.14
C ARG A 146 9.48 -14.20 14.96
N ARG A 147 8.44 -13.38 15.16
CA ARG A 147 8.36 -12.05 15.79
C ARG A 147 8.46 -10.81 14.88
N VAL A 148 7.25 -10.26 14.66
CA VAL A 148 6.85 -8.85 14.63
C VAL A 148 7.64 -7.97 13.64
N TRP A 149 7.40 -8.24 12.37
CA TRP A 149 7.86 -7.46 11.22
C TRP A 149 7.28 -6.03 11.15
N TRP A 150 6.24 -5.71 11.94
CA TRP A 150 5.72 -4.34 12.17
C TRP A 150 6.82 -3.34 12.55
N ASP A 151 7.85 -3.77 13.29
CA ASP A 151 8.99 -2.93 13.67
C ASP A 151 9.99 -2.67 12.52
N ARG A 152 9.90 -3.42 11.40
CA ARG A 152 10.76 -3.30 10.22
C ARG A 152 10.11 -2.58 9.05
N LEU A 153 8.79 -2.69 8.91
CA LEU A 153 8.06 -1.99 7.85
C LEU A 153 8.11 -0.46 8.02
N LEU A 154 8.20 -0.03 9.29
CA LEU A 154 8.51 1.32 9.70
C LEU A 154 9.99 1.41 10.10
N ASP A 155 10.88 1.24 9.12
CA ASP A 155 12.31 1.54 9.31
C ASP A 155 12.44 2.88 10.09
N PRO A 156 13.28 2.98 11.14
CA PRO A 156 13.61 4.27 11.75
C PRO A 156 14.04 5.32 10.73
N ILE A 157 14.54 4.89 9.57
CA ILE A 157 14.80 5.74 8.39
C ILE A 157 13.51 6.20 7.73
N PHE A 158 12.48 5.35 7.57
CA PHE A 158 11.17 5.70 7.03
C PHE A 158 10.43 6.71 7.91
N THR A 159 10.45 6.52 9.24
CA THR A 159 9.91 7.49 10.21
C THR A 159 10.77 8.75 10.35
N LYS A 160 12.11 8.67 10.26
CA LYS A 160 12.98 9.86 10.21
C LYS A 160 12.84 10.66 8.91
N TRP A 161 12.64 10.01 7.78
CA TRP A 161 12.46 10.65 6.48
C TRP A 161 11.14 11.43 6.45
N LEU A 162 10.05 10.85 6.99
CA LEU A 162 8.80 11.56 7.27
C LEU A 162 8.97 12.70 8.30
N GLY A 163 9.84 12.53 9.29
CA GLY A 163 10.16 13.56 10.28
C GLY A 163 11.02 14.72 9.75
N TRP A 164 11.82 14.49 8.70
CA TRP A 164 12.68 15.51 8.07
C TRP A 164 11.95 16.35 7.03
N GLN A 165 11.01 15.77 6.27
CA GLN A 165 10.15 16.51 5.33
C GLN A 165 9.23 17.53 6.02
N ARG A 166 9.04 17.43 7.35
CA ARG A 166 8.19 18.35 8.14
C ARG A 166 8.95 19.51 8.80
N ILE A 167 10.26 19.63 8.58
CA ILE A 167 11.12 20.66 9.21
C ILE A 167 11.56 21.75 8.20
N GLU A 168 11.17 21.64 6.92
CA GLU A 168 11.45 22.65 5.89
C GLU A 168 10.20 23.39 5.38
N GLU A 169 9.28 23.77 6.29
CA GLU A 169 8.31 24.86 6.06
C GLU A 169 8.25 25.82 7.25
#